data_AF-A0A5C6DTP3-F1
#
_entry.id   AF-A0A5C6DTP3-F1
#
_cell.length_a   1.000
_cell.length_b   1.000
_cell.length_c   1.000
_cell.angle_alpha   90.00
_cell.angle_beta   90.00
_cell.angle_gamma   90.00
#
_symmetry.space_group_name_H-M   'P 1'
#
loop_
_entity.id
_entity.type
_entity.pdbx_description
1 polymer ?
#
loop_
_entity_poly.entity_id
_entity_poly.type
_entity_poly.pdbx_seq_one_letter_code
_entity_poly.pdbx_strand_id
1 'polypeptide(L)'
;MKSIEVVILPGGQTKTVFDDLLDLRPLGAIAIRRGSHVEPTLSGDWLADLAPVNGPVLGPFIKRSEALAAEVAWLQQNWLTCNDE
;
A
#
# COMPACT_ATOMS: atom_id res chain seq x y z
N MET A 1 7.00 8.31 -13.90
CA MET A 1 6.76 6.86 -14.13
C MET A 1 6.61 6.22 -12.76
N LYS A 2 5.54 5.46 -12.51
CA LYS A 2 5.34 4.75 -11.23
C LYS A 2 6.40 3.64 -11.14
N SER A 3 7.19 3.61 -10.07
CA SER A 3 8.13 2.53 -9.79
C SER A 3 7.42 1.41 -9.01
N ILE A 4 7.73 0.17 -9.37
CA ILE A 4 7.32 -1.02 -8.59
C ILE A 4 8.54 -1.48 -7.82
N GLU A 5 8.37 -1.66 -6.52
CA GLU A 5 9.43 -2.06 -5.60
C GLU A 5 9.08 -3.42 -5.00
N VAL A 6 10.04 -4.33 -5.06
CA VAL A 6 9.95 -5.66 -4.46
C VAL A 6 11.11 -5.80 -3.48
N VAL A 7 10.78 -5.96 -2.20
CA VAL A 7 11.77 -6.13 -1.12
C VAL A 7 11.88 -7.61 -0.77
N ILE A 8 13.11 -8.12 -0.73
CA ILE A 8 13.41 -9.48 -0.29
C ILE A 8 13.91 -9.41 1.16
N LEU A 9 13.19 -10.04 2.08
CA LEU A 9 13.54 -10.12 3.49
C LEU A 9 14.60 -11.21 3.74
N PRO A 10 15.34 -11.16 4.87
CA PRO A 10 16.39 -12.14 5.17
C PRO A 10 15.94 -13.61 5.14
N GLY A 11 14.66 -13.88 5.43
CA GLY A 11 14.07 -15.23 5.35
C GLY A 11 13.63 -15.68 3.95
N GLY A 12 13.95 -14.91 2.90
CA GLY A 12 13.54 -15.19 1.51
C GLY A 12 12.09 -14.82 1.18
N GLN A 13 11.34 -14.30 2.14
CA GLN A 13 10.00 -13.76 1.92
C GLN A 13 10.08 -12.44 1.16
N THR A 14 9.11 -12.18 0.28
CA THR A 14 9.05 -10.95 -0.50
C THR A 14 7.86 -10.10 -0.09
N LYS A 15 8.06 -8.78 -0.04
CA LYS A 15 7.01 -7.78 0.17
C LYS A 15 6.96 -6.85 -1.04
N THR A 16 5.77 -6.42 -1.43
CA THR A 16 5.55 -5.40 -2.47
C THR A 16 4.19 -4.73 -2.27
N VAL A 17 4.06 -3.50 -2.76
CA VAL A 17 2.75 -2.86 -2.92
C VAL A 17 2.16 -3.38 -4.23
N PHE A 18 0.96 -3.93 -4.17
CA PHE A 18 0.31 -4.57 -5.31
C PHE A 18 0.19 -3.62 -6.51
N ASP A 19 0.55 -4.13 -7.69
CA ASP A 19 0.43 -3.44 -8.97
C ASP A 19 0.14 -4.47 -10.08
N ASP A 20 -0.82 -4.16 -10.96
CA ASP A 20 -1.28 -5.07 -12.01
C ASP A 20 -0.25 -5.29 -13.14
N LEU A 21 0.83 -4.52 -13.17
CA LEU A 21 1.86 -4.62 -14.22
C LEU A 21 2.88 -5.74 -13.98
N LEU A 22 2.93 -6.34 -12.79
CA LEU A 22 3.92 -7.35 -12.42
C LEU A 22 3.26 -8.67 -12.00
N ASP A 23 3.51 -9.74 -12.76
CA ASP A 23 3.11 -11.09 -12.36
C ASP A 23 4.09 -11.65 -11.33
N LEU A 24 3.63 -11.76 -10.08
CA LEU A 24 4.42 -12.26 -8.96
C LEU A 24 4.34 -13.78 -8.78
N ARG A 25 3.46 -14.48 -9.50
CA ARG A 25 3.24 -15.94 -9.32
C ARG A 25 4.51 -16.78 -9.57
N PRO A 26 5.42 -16.40 -10.49
CA PRO A 26 6.69 -17.11 -10.64
C PRO A 26 7.62 -17.03 -9.43
N LEU A 27 7.42 -16.09 -8.49
CA LEU A 27 8.27 -15.92 -7.32
C LEU A 27 7.92 -16.88 -6.17
N GLY A 28 6.73 -17.51 -6.21
CA GLY A 28 6.30 -18.48 -5.20
C GLY A 28 4.85 -18.30 -4.76
N ALA A 29 4.55 -18.77 -3.54
CA ALA A 29 3.21 -18.65 -2.96
C ALA A 29 2.89 -17.18 -2.62
N ILE A 30 1.70 -16.72 -3.02
CA ILE A 30 1.27 -15.33 -2.82
C ILE A 30 0.18 -15.26 -1.75
N ALA A 31 0.35 -14.31 -0.83
CA ALA A 31 -0.71 -13.85 0.06
C ALA A 31 -1.01 -12.37 -0.23
N ILE A 32 -2.27 -12.06 -0.55
CA ILE A 32 -2.73 -10.69 -0.80
C ILE A 32 -3.60 -10.22 0.36
N ARG A 33 -3.34 -9.01 0.86
CA ARG A 33 -4.12 -8.35 1.92
C ARG A 33 -4.38 -6.90 1.55
N ARG A 34 -5.40 -6.28 2.13
CA ARG A 34 -5.64 -4.84 1.96
C ARG A 34 -4.55 -4.02 2.67
N GLY A 35 -4.01 -3.03 1.97
CA GLY A 35 -3.09 -2.04 2.54
C GLY A 35 -3.82 -0.89 3.25
N SER A 36 -4.99 -0.48 2.73
CA SER A 36 -5.84 0.55 3.33
C SER A 36 -7.32 0.40 2.94
N HIS A 37 -8.13 1.31 3.46
CA HIS A 37 -9.45 1.65 2.94
C HIS A 37 -9.45 3.10 2.42
N VAL A 38 -9.70 3.28 1.12
CA VAL A 38 -9.80 4.62 0.50
C VAL A 38 -11.26 4.94 0.22
N GLU A 39 -11.87 5.74 1.09
CA GLU A 39 -13.31 5.99 1.13
C GLU A 39 -13.63 7.50 1.17
N PRO A 40 -14.77 7.92 0.60
CA PRO A 40 -15.22 9.30 0.71
C PRO A 40 -15.80 9.60 2.11
N THR A 41 -15.64 10.84 2.56
CA THR A 41 -16.32 11.38 3.75
C THR A 41 -17.73 11.84 3.41
N LEU A 42 -18.51 12.16 4.44
CA LEU A 42 -19.83 12.78 4.28
C LEU A 42 -19.76 14.17 3.60
N SER A 43 -18.61 14.86 3.66
CA SER A 43 -18.38 16.14 2.98
C SER A 43 -17.97 15.98 1.50
N GLY A 44 -17.74 14.74 1.03
CA GLY A 44 -17.29 14.45 -0.33
C GLY A 44 -15.77 14.49 -0.53
N ASP A 45 -15.00 14.72 0.54
CA ASP A 45 -13.55 14.55 0.54
C ASP A 45 -13.19 13.07 0.62
N TRP A 46 -11.91 12.72 0.46
CA TRP A 46 -11.40 11.35 0.48
C TRP A 46 -10.40 11.15 1.61
N LEU A 47 -10.50 10.01 2.29
CA LEU A 47 -9.55 9.56 3.28
C LEU A 47 -8.91 8.25 2.84
N ALA A 48 -7.65 8.02 3.21
CA ALA A 48 -7.00 6.73 3.11
C ALA A 48 -6.67 6.23 4.53
N ASP A 49 -7.43 5.24 5.00
CA ASP A 49 -7.26 4.62 6.32
C ASP A 49 -6.36 3.39 6.25
N LEU A 50 -5.12 3.53 6.74
CA LEU A 50 -4.09 2.48 6.74
C LEU A 50 -4.14 1.55 7.96
N ALA A 51 -5.24 1.55 8.73
CA ALA A 51 -5.43 0.63 9.85
C ALA A 51 -5.15 -0.87 9.53
N PRO A 52 -5.44 -1.42 8.32
CA PRO A 52 -5.10 -2.81 7.98
C PRO A 52 -3.61 -3.17 8.12
N VAL A 53 -2.73 -2.17 8.10
CA VAL A 53 -1.28 -2.31 8.26
C VAL A 53 -0.76 -1.54 9.48
N ASN A 54 -1.63 -1.25 10.45
CA ASN A 54 -1.33 -0.44 11.65
C ASN A 54 -0.82 0.98 11.33
N GLY A 55 -1.23 1.54 10.19
CA GLY A 55 -0.89 2.90 9.77
C GLY A 55 -1.91 3.95 10.20
N PRO A 56 -1.64 5.24 9.89
CA PRO A 56 -2.52 6.36 10.19
C PRO A 56 -3.67 6.50 9.17
N VAL A 57 -4.59 7.43 9.45
CA VAL A 57 -5.53 7.93 8.44
C VAL A 57 -4.91 9.15 7.74
N LEU A 58 -4.84 9.12 6.41
CA LEU A 58 -4.34 10.22 5.58
C LEU A 58 -5.50 11.02 4.97
N GLY A 59 -5.33 12.34 4.89
CA GLY A 59 -6.30 13.27 4.30
C GLY A 59 -6.78 14.32 5.29
N PRO A 60 -7.91 15.01 5.01
CA PRO A 60 -8.78 14.83 3.84
C PRO A 60 -8.13 15.27 2.52
N PHE A 61 -8.48 14.59 1.43
CA PHE A 61 -8.07 14.92 0.05
C PHE A 61 -9.29 15.28 -0.79
N ILE A 62 -9.13 16.19 -1.75
CA ILE A 62 -10.25 16.58 -2.62
C ILE A 62 -10.57 15.46 -3.62
N LYS A 63 -9.55 14.79 -4.15
CA LYS A 63 -9.72 13.75 -5.17
C LYS A 63 -9.35 12.37 -4.65
N ARG A 64 -10.12 11.35 -5.08
CA ARG A 64 -9.77 9.95 -4.85
C ARG A 64 -8.35 9.60 -5.30
N SER A 65 -7.92 10.13 -6.44
CA SER A 65 -6.58 9.88 -6.97
C SER A 65 -5.47 10.42 -6.08
N GLU A 66 -5.71 11.51 -5.35
CA GLU A 66 -4.76 12.08 -4.40
C GLU A 66 -4.65 11.19 -3.15
N ALA A 67 -5.79 10.69 -2.64
CA ALA A 67 -5.81 9.73 -1.54
C ALA A 67 -5.09 8.42 -1.88
N LEU A 68 -5.32 7.86 -3.08
CA LEU A 68 -4.60 6.67 -3.56
C LEU A 68 -3.10 6.91 -3.72
N ALA A 69 -2.71 8.08 -4.24
CA ALA A 69 -1.29 8.43 -4.37
C ALA A 69 -0.61 8.55 -3.00
N ALA A 70 -1.29 9.16 -2.02
CA ALA A 70 -0.81 9.29 -0.65
C ALA A 70 -0.73 7.93 0.06
N GLU A 71 -1.72 7.05 -0.12
CA GLU A 71 -1.72 5.66 0.36
C GLU A 71 -0.48 4.93 -0.14
N VAL A 72 -0.28 4.87 -1.46
CA VAL A 72 0.84 4.15 -2.08
C VAL A 72 2.18 4.69 -1.58
N ALA A 73 2.34 6.02 -1.54
CA ALA A 73 3.56 6.65 -1.05
C ALA A 73 3.85 6.28 0.42
N TRP A 74 2.84 6.28 1.27
CA TRP A 74 3.00 5.90 2.68
C TRP A 74 3.37 4.42 2.82
N LEU A 75 2.70 3.52 2.09
CA LEU A 75 2.99 2.09 2.11
C LEU A 75 4.43 1.79 1.66
N GLN A 76 4.91 2.46 0.62
CA GLN A 76 6.29 2.33 0.15
C GLN A 76 7.31 2.81 1.19
N GLN A 77 7.04 3.92 1.87
CA GLN A 77 7.98 4.52 2.81
C GLN A 77 8.01 3.84 4.19
N ASN A 78 6.87 3.32 4.66
CA ASN A 78 6.69 2.90 6.05
C ASN A 78 6.41 1.41 6.21
N TRP A 79 5.60 0.81 5.33
CA TRP A 79 5.23 -0.59 5.46
C TRP A 79 6.17 -1.53 4.71
N LEU A 80 6.55 -1.15 3.48
CA LEU A 80 7.34 -1.99 2.58
C LEU A 80 8.75 -2.26 3.11
N THR A 81 9.33 -1.28 3.79
CA THR A 81 10.67 -1.31 4.37
C THR A 81 10.70 -1.81 5.82
N CYS A 82 9.52 -2.02 6.43
CA CYS A 82 9.43 -2.53 7.79
C CYS A 82 9.73 -4.04 7.80
N ASN A 83 10.74 -4.43 8.58
CA ASN A 83 10.92 -5.82 8.94
C ASN A 83 9.90 -6.18 10.01
N ASP A 84 9.09 -7.20 9.75
CA ASP A 84 8.29 -7.83 10.80
C ASP A 84 9.30 -8.64 11.64
N GLU A 85 9.68 -8.15 12.82
CA GLU A 85 10.44 -8.93 13.82
C GLU A 85 9.56 -10.00 14.49
#